data_AF-A0A401QGB2-F1
#
_entry.id   AF-A0A401QGB2-F1
#
_cell.length_a   1.000
_cell.length_b   1.000
_cell.length_c   1.000
_cell.angle_alpha   90.00
_cell.angle_beta   90.00
_cell.angle_gamma   90.00
#
_symmetry.space_group_name_H-M   'P 1'
#
loop_
_entity.id
_entity.type
_entity.pdbx_description
1 polymer ?
#
loop_
_entity_poly.entity_id
_entity_poly.type
_entity_poly.pdbx_seq_one_letter_code
_entity_poly.pdbx_strand_id
1 'polypeptide(L)' 'ENERSKDLIIEHRFHRTIIGQKGEKVKEIRDKFPEVIINFPDPSQKSDIVQLRGPKNEVEKCAKFLSKVVAEL' A
#
# COMPACT_ATOMS: atom_id res chain seq x y z
N GLU A 1 9.26 -1.55 20.71
CA GLU A 1 7.89 -1.98 20.34
C GLU A 1 7.16 -0.85 19.63
N ASN A 2 7.23 -0.73 18.30
CA ASN A 2 6.52 0.33 17.56
C ASN A 2 5.95 -0.15 16.22
N GLU A 3 5.76 -1.46 16.04
CA GLU A 3 5.11 -2.00 14.86
C GLU A 3 3.58 -1.84 14.96
N ARG A 4 2.99 -1.30 13.91
CA ARG A 4 1.55 -1.08 13.73
C ARG A 4 1.09 -1.73 12.44
N SER A 5 -0.14 -2.21 12.48
CA SER A 5 -0.85 -2.71 11.30
C SER A 5 -1.91 -1.67 10.94
N LYS A 6 -2.11 -1.40 9.66
CA LYS A 6 -3.09 -0.45 9.15
C LYS A 6 -3.71 -0.99 7.87
N ASP A 7 -5.03 -1.02 7.84
CA ASP A 7 -5.80 -1.48 6.70
C ASP A 7 -6.28 -0.26 5.91
N LEU A 8 -6.06 -0.29 4.59
CA LEU A 8 -6.49 0.75 3.66
C LEU A 8 -7.48 0.19 2.68
N ILE A 9 -8.58 0.91 2.47
CA ILE A 9 -9.58 0.57 1.48
C ILE A 9 -9.22 1.27 0.17
N ILE A 10 -8.85 0.51 -0.84
CA ILE A 10 -8.41 0.91 -2.17
C ILE A 10 -9.09 -0.03 -3.16
N GLU A 11 -9.87 0.55 -4.07
CA GLU A 11 -10.59 -0.25 -5.06
C GLU A 11 -9.63 -1.08 -5.92
N HIS A 12 -9.99 -2.34 -6.21
CA HIS A 12 -9.20 -3.26 -7.05
C HIS A 12 -8.71 -2.62 -8.36
N ARG A 13 -9.54 -1.79 -8.99
CA ARG A 13 -9.19 -1.06 -10.22
C ARG A 13 -7.93 -0.20 -10.04
N PHE A 14 -7.78 0.42 -8.87
CA PHE A 14 -6.63 1.26 -8.57
C PHE A 14 -5.40 0.44 -8.17
N HIS A 15 -5.53 -0.80 -7.67
CA HIS A 15 -4.36 -1.64 -7.34
C HIS A 15 -3.39 -1.75 -8.51
N ARG A 16 -3.90 -2.01 -9.72
CA ARG A 16 -3.07 -2.10 -10.93
C ARG A 16 -2.33 -0.80 -11.23
N THR A 17 -2.99 0.34 -11.00
CA THR A 17 -2.41 1.67 -11.24
C THR A 17 -1.42 2.09 -10.15
N ILE A 18 -1.69 1.76 -8.89
CA ILE A 18 -0.81 2.02 -7.73
C ILE A 18 0.45 1.15 -7.80
N ILE A 19 0.32 -0.10 -8.21
CA ILE A 19 1.46 -0.98 -8.49
C ILE A 19 2.28 -0.35 -9.64
N GLY A 20 1.60 0.25 -10.61
CA GLY A 20 2.22 0.89 -11.77
C GLY A 20 2.64 -0.12 -12.83
N GLN A 21 3.17 0.36 -13.96
CA GLN A 21 3.69 -0.53 -15.00
C GLN A 21 4.80 -1.41 -14.39
N LYS A 22 4.60 -2.73 -14.40
CA LYS A 22 5.51 -3.75 -13.82
C LYS A 22 5.77 -3.65 -12.30
N GLY A 23 4.94 -2.95 -11.54
CA GLY A 23 5.18 -2.84 -10.10
C GLY A 23 6.25 -1.85 -9.69
N GLU A 24 6.67 -0.96 -10.60
CA GLU A 24 7.74 0.00 -10.32
C GLU A 24 7.39 0.95 -9.17
N LYS A 25 6.13 1.40 -9.12
CA LYS A 25 5.64 2.36 -8.11
C LYS A 25 5.54 1.71 -6.73
N VAL A 26 4.99 0.50 -6.63
CA VAL A 26 4.96 -0.24 -5.35
C VAL A 26 6.36 -0.69 -4.91
N LYS A 27 7.24 -0.97 -5.86
CA LYS A 27 8.64 -1.33 -5.58
C LYS A 27 9.40 -0.13 -5.03
N GLU A 28 9.18 1.07 -5.55
CA GLU A 28 9.76 2.31 -4.99
C GLU A 28 9.26 2.57 -3.57
N ILE A 29 7.97 2.31 -3.29
CA ILE A 29 7.42 2.44 -1.93
C ILE A 29 8.05 1.40 -0.99
N ARG A 30 8.18 0.14 -1.42
CA ARG A 30 8.88 -0.89 -0.63
C ARG A 30 10.36 -0.58 -0.41
N ASP A 31 11.02 0.04 -1.38
CA ASP A 31 12.43 0.43 -1.28
C ASP A 31 12.62 1.62 -0.32
N LYS A 32 11.72 2.61 -0.38
CA LYS A 32 11.67 3.72 0.58
C LYS A 32 11.26 3.30 1.98
N PHE A 33 10.41 2.29 2.09
CA PHE A 33 9.86 1.81 3.35
C PHE A 33 10.10 0.30 3.53
N PRO A 34 11.38 -0.13 3.70
CA PRO A 34 11.72 -1.55 3.77
C PRO A 34 11.18 -2.22 5.04
N GLU A 35 10.91 -1.45 6.10
CA GLU A 35 10.30 -1.98 7.33
C GLU A 35 8.77 -2.08 7.21
N VAL A 36 8.16 -1.54 6.14
CA VAL A 36 6.72 -1.65 5.88
C VAL A 36 6.43 -2.77 4.89
N ILE A 37 5.76 -3.80 5.39
CA ILE A 37 5.19 -4.88 4.59
C ILE A 37 3.82 -4.46 4.08
N ILE A 38 3.75 -4.29 2.77
CA ILE A 38 2.51 -4.05 2.02
C ILE A 38 1.98 -5.40 1.54
N ASN A 39 0.78 -5.75 1.99
CA ASN A 39 0.04 -6.93 1.58
C ASN A 39 -1.17 -6.50 0.76
N PHE A 40 -1.17 -6.86 -0.52
CA PHE A 40 -2.30 -6.62 -1.39
C PHE A 40 -3.29 -7.77 -1.25
N PRO A 41 -4.59 -7.48 -1.21
CA PRO A 41 -5.62 -8.50 -1.15
C PRO A 41 -5.69 -9.26 -2.47
N ASP A 42 -6.13 -10.50 -2.39
CA ASP A 42 -6.24 -11.40 -3.52
C ASP A 42 -7.18 -10.82 -4.59
N PRO A 43 -6.83 -10.84 -5.90
CA PRO A 43 -7.72 -10.33 -6.95
C PRO A 43 -9.00 -11.16 -7.12
N SER A 44 -9.04 -12.37 -6.55
CA SER A 44 -10.16 -13.31 -6.62
C SER A 44 -11.27 -12.99 -5.62
N GLN A 45 -10.90 -12.46 -4.45
CA GLN A 45 -11.84 -11.81 -3.55
C GLN A 45 -11.89 -10.35 -3.99
N LYS A 46 -13.06 -9.80 -4.33
CA LYS A 46 -13.20 -8.35 -4.60
C LYS A 46 -12.99 -7.57 -3.29
N SER A 47 -11.78 -7.65 -2.77
CA SER A 47 -11.37 -7.12 -1.49
C SER A 47 -10.53 -5.92 -1.82
N ASP A 48 -11.06 -4.77 -1.43
CA ASP A 48 -10.41 -3.48 -1.62
C ASP A 48 -9.44 -3.20 -0.46
N ILE A 49 -9.03 -4.20 0.33
CA ILE A 49 -8.31 -3.98 1.60
C ILE A 49 -6.82 -4.27 1.44
N VAL A 50 -6.00 -3.22 1.34
CA VAL A 50 -4.53 -3.31 1.39
C VAL A 50 -4.07 -3.21 2.84
N GLN A 51 -3.38 -4.25 3.32
CA GLN A 51 -2.80 -4.25 4.67
C GLN A 51 -1.37 -3.73 4.64
N LEU A 52 -1.08 -2.78 5.53
CA LEU A 52 0.24 -2.24 5.79
C LEU A 52 0.68 -2.68 7.18
N ARG A 53 1.88 -3.25 7.30
CA ARG A 53 2.42 -3.71 8.57
C ARG A 53 3.86 -3.25 8.72
N GLY A 54 4.20 -2.55 9.80
CA GLY A 54 5.55 -2.03 10.00
C GLY A 54 5.59 -0.94 11.06
N PRO A 55 6.70 -0.20 11.19
CA PRO A 55 6.81 0.85 12.20
C PRO A 55 5.81 1.98 11.95
N LYS A 56 5.20 2.49 13.02
CA LYS A 56 4.17 3.55 12.96
C LYS A 56 4.54 4.71 12.02
N ASN A 57 5.79 5.16 12.12
CA ASN A 57 6.29 6.32 11.36
C ASN A 57 6.29 6.09 9.85
N GLU A 58 6.59 4.87 9.41
CA GLU A 58 6.61 4.52 7.99
C GLU A 58 5.23 4.09 7.50
N VAL A 59 4.45 3.35 8.30
CA VAL A 59 3.07 2.99 7.95
C VAL A 59 2.24 4.25 7.71
N GLU A 60 2.39 5.31 8.52
CA GLU A 60 1.70 6.58 8.28
C GLU A 60 2.15 7.26 6.98
N LYS A 61 3.45 7.26 6.67
CA LYS A 61 3.98 7.82 5.41
C LYS A 61 3.51 7.02 4.19
N CYS A 62 3.62 5.70 4.26
CA CYS A 62 3.20 4.77 3.22
C CYS A 62 1.69 4.87 2.97
N ALA A 63 0.89 4.95 4.03
CA ALA A 63 -0.55 5.13 3.92
C ALA A 63 -0.94 6.46 3.28
N LYS A 64 -0.29 7.57 3.67
CA LYS A 64 -0.47 8.87 3.02
C LYS A 64 -0.07 8.83 1.55
N PHE A 65 1.02 8.14 1.22
CA PHE A 65 1.51 8.04 -0.15
C PHE A 65 0.54 7.24 -1.02
N LEU A 66 0.11 6.05 -0.57
CA LEU A 66 -0.93 5.28 -1.26
C LEU A 66 -2.23 6.07 -1.41
N SER A 67 -2.72 6.66 -0.32
CA SER A 67 -3.97 7.44 -0.35
C SER A 67 -3.88 8.63 -1.31
N LYS A 68 -2.73 9.30 -1.40
CA LYS A 68 -2.52 10.42 -2.33
C LYS A 68 -2.45 9.95 -3.78
N VAL A 69 -1.76 8.84 -4.05
CA VAL A 69 -1.73 8.24 -5.40
C VAL A 69 -3.14 7.83 -5.83
N VAL A 70 -3.94 7.23 -4.95
CA VAL A 70 -5.35 6.90 -5.23
C VAL A 70 -6.18 8.15 -5.47
N ALA A 71 -5.99 9.21 -4.68
CA ALA A 71 -6.75 10.45 -4.82
C ALA A 71 -6.40 11.26 -6.09
N GLU A 72 -5.22 11.04 -6.67
CA GLU A 72 -4.78 11.67 -7.93
C GLU A 72 -5.09 10.84 -9.19
N LEU A 73 -5.75 9.68 -9.06
CA LEU A 73 -6.11 8.75 -10.14
C LEU A 73 -7.62 8.68 -10.38
#